data_AF-A0A4V1N3G8-F1
#
_entry.id   AF-A0A4V1N3G8-F1
#
_cell.length_a   1.000
_cell.length_b   1.000
_cell.length_c   1.000
_cell.angle_alpha   90.00
_cell.angle_beta   90.00
_cell.angle_gamma   90.00
#
_symmetry.space_group_name_H-M   'P 1'
#
loop_
_entity.id
_entity.type
_entity.pdbx_description
1 polymer ?
#
loop_
_entity_poly.entity_id
_entity_poly.type
_entity_poly.pdbx_seq_one_letter_code
_entity_poly.pdbx_strand_id
1 'polypeptide(L)' 'MAFFRKMLKNEKGATAIEYGLIAALIAVAAITAMGTVGNKLQNTFNNVGNSL' A
#
# COMPACT_ATOMS: atom_id res chain seq x y z
N MET A 1 -19.68 -12.95 33.48
CA MET A 1 -18.26 -13.35 33.31
C MET A 1 -17.89 -13.84 31.90
N ALA A 2 -18.81 -14.39 31.10
CA ALA A 2 -18.47 -14.94 29.77
C ALA A 2 -18.06 -13.86 28.73
N PHE A 3 -18.63 -12.66 28.79
CA PHE A 3 -18.34 -11.57 27.85
C PHE A 3 -16.87 -11.10 27.91
N PHE A 4 -16.35 -10.84 29.11
CA PHE A 4 -14.95 -10.45 29.31
C PHE A 4 -13.96 -11.53 28.88
N ARG A 5 -14.26 -12.82 29.14
CA ARG A 5 -13.45 -13.94 28.65
C ARG A 5 -13.45 -14.04 27.13
N LYS A 6 -14.56 -13.72 26.46
CA LYS A 6 -14.68 -13.75 24.99
C LYS A 6 -13.92 -12.59 24.33
N MET A 7 -13.89 -11.41 24.96
CA MET A 7 -13.03 -10.29 24.52
C MET A 7 -11.54 -10.62 24.65
N LEU A 8 -11.12 -11.20 25.77
CA LEU A 8 -9.72 -11.58 26.00
C LEU A 8 -9.22 -12.69 25.07
N LYS A 9 -10.13 -13.46 24.47
CA LYS A 9 -9.82 -14.56 23.54
C LYS A 9 -9.97 -14.16 22.06
N ASN A 10 -10.13 -12.87 21.79
CA ASN A 10 -10.45 -12.37 20.45
C ASN A 10 -9.18 -12.01 19.68
N GLU A 11 -8.72 -12.93 18.84
CA GLU A 11 -7.52 -12.80 18.00
C GLU A 11 -7.70 -11.89 16.78
N LYS A 12 -8.92 -11.38 16.52
CA LYS A 12 -9.21 -10.56 15.32
C LYS A 12 -8.30 -9.33 15.20
N GLY A 13 -7.85 -8.77 16.32
CA GLY A 13 -6.88 -7.67 16.34
C GLY A 13 -5.48 -8.11 15.93
N ALA A 14 -5.03 -9.29 16.37
CA ALA A 14 -3.76 -9.87 15.96
C ALA A 14 -3.75 -10.17 14.45
N THR A 15 -4.84 -10.74 13.94
CA THR A 15 -5.02 -10.98 12.50
C THR A 15 -5.02 -9.69 11.67
N ALA A 16 -5.60 -8.59 12.20
CA ALA A 16 -5.58 -7.29 11.52
C ALA A 16 -4.16 -6.70 11.40
N ILE A 17 -3.26 -6.97 12.36
CA ILE A 17 -1.87 -6.51 12.30
C ILE A 17 -1.09 -7.29 11.24
N GLU A 18 -1.33 -8.59 11.10
CA GLU A 18 -0.70 -9.44 10.08
C GLU A 18 -1.08 -9.01 8.65
N TYR A 19 -2.39 -8.86 8.38
CA TYR A 19 -2.85 -8.36 7.08
C TYR A 19 -2.50 -6.89 6.88
N GLY A 20 -2.41 -6.09 7.94
CA GLY A 20 -1.95 -4.71 7.90
C GLY A 20 -0.51 -4.58 7.41
N LEU A 21 0.39 -5.45 7.87
CA LEU A 21 1.78 -5.48 7.40
C LEU A 21 1.88 -5.86 5.92
N ILE A 22 1.13 -6.88 5.48
CA ILE A 22 1.09 -7.31 4.08
C ILE A 22 0.56 -6.16 3.19
N ALA A 23 -0.53 -5.51 3.61
CA ALA A 23 -1.09 -4.36 2.90
C ALA A 23 -0.10 -3.19 2.80
N ALA A 24 0.66 -2.91 3.88
CA ALA A 24 1.69 -1.89 3.88
C ALA A 24 2.82 -2.18 2.87
N LEU A 25 3.29 -3.43 2.79
CA LEU A 25 4.33 -3.84 1.83
C LEU A 25 3.84 -3.72 0.38
N ILE A 26 2.60 -4.13 0.10
CA ILE A 26 1.99 -3.99 -1.23
C ILE A 26 1.86 -2.50 -1.59
N ALA A 27 1.42 -1.67 -0.64
CA ALA A 27 1.26 -0.23 -0.86
C ALA A 27 2.59 0.44 -1.21
N VAL A 28 3.67 0.13 -0.49
CA VAL A 28 5.00 0.66 -0.79
C VAL A 28 5.46 0.26 -2.19
N ALA A 29 5.33 -1.02 -2.55
CA ALA A 29 5.71 -1.50 -3.88
C ALA A 29 4.90 -0.81 -5.00
N ALA A 30 3.59 -0.63 -4.79
CA ALA A 30 2.71 0.06 -5.73
C ALA A 30 3.11 1.55 -5.90
N ILE A 31 3.42 2.25 -4.80
CA ILE A 31 3.88 3.65 -4.85
C ILE A 31 5.18 3.76 -5.65
N THR A 32 6.16 2.88 -5.41
CA THR A 32 7.43 2.87 -6.17
C THR A 32 7.21 2.62 -7.67
N ALA A 33 6.35 1.65 -8.01
CA ALA A 33 6.02 1.36 -9.40
C ALA A 33 5.34 2.56 -10.09
N MET A 34 4.35 3.17 -9.43
CA MET A 34 3.65 4.35 -9.94
C MET A 34 4.58 5.55 -10.11
N GLY A 35 5.52 5.78 -9.18
CA GLY A 35 6.54 6.83 -9.33
C GLY A 35 7.40 6.63 -10.59
N THR A 36 7.81 5.39 -10.86
CA THR A 36 8.58 5.06 -12.07
C THR A 36 7.77 5.30 -13.34
N VAL A 37 6.49 4.93 -13.36
CA VAL A 37 5.59 5.17 -14.49
C VAL A 37 5.36 6.67 -14.70
N GLY A 38 5.14 7.43 -13.62
CA GLY A 38 5.00 8.88 -13.66
C GLY A 38 6.22 9.57 -14.27
N ASN A 39 7.43 9.20 -13.85
CA ASN A 39 8.66 9.73 -14.42
C ASN A 39 8.80 9.43 -15.92
N LYS A 40 8.46 8.21 -16.34
CA LYS A 40 8.48 7.84 -17.77
C LYS A 40 7.50 8.69 -18.58
N LEU A 41 6.27 8.84 -18.09
CA LEU A 41 5.26 9.67 -18.73
C LEU A 41 5.72 11.13 -18.83
N GLN A 42 6.26 11.70 -17.75
CA GLN A 42 6.79 13.05 -17.75
C GLN A 42 7.90 13.22 -18.79
N ASN A 43 8.84 12.28 -18.87
CA ASN A 43 9.88 12.29 -19.89
C ASN A 43 9.30 12.22 -21.31
N THR A 44 8.29 11.39 -21.54
CA THR A 44 7.60 11.32 -22.84
C THR A 44 6.98 12.67 -23.22
N PHE A 45 6.24 13.31 -22.30
CA PHE A 45 5.63 14.61 -22.58
C PHE A 45 6.67 15.71 -22.79
N ASN A 46 7.74 15.72 -21.99
CA ASN A 46 8.83 16.68 -22.16
C ASN A 46 9.54 16.50 -23.51
N ASN A 47 9.78 15.26 -23.95
CA ASN A 47 10.39 14.99 -25.24
C ASN A 47 9.52 15.49 -26.39
N VAL A 48 8.20 15.30 -26.32
CA VAL A 48 7.27 15.83 -27.32
C VAL A 48 7.30 17.36 -27.31
N GLY A 49 7.21 17.98 -26.14
CA GLY A 49 7.23 19.44 -26.00
C GLY A 49 8.52 20.09 -26.47
N ASN A 50 9.66 19.42 -26.31
CA ASN A 50 10.96 19.89 -26.79
C ASN A 50 11.20 19.61 -28.29
N SER A 51 10.42 18.71 -28.90
CA SER A 51 10.53 18.36 -30.31
C SER A 51 9.58 19.15 -31.21
N LEU A 52 8.79 20.08 -30.64
CA LEU A 52 7.86 20.98 -31.31
C LEU A 52 8.45 22.40 -31.33
#